data_AF-A0A945LI32-F1
#
_entry.id   AF-A0A945LI32-F1
#
_cell.length_a   1.000
_cell.length_b   1.000
_cell.length_c   1.000
_cell.angle_alpha   90.00
_cell.angle_beta   90.00
_cell.angle_gamma   90.00
#
_symmetry.space_group_name_H-M   'P 1'
#
loop_
_entity.id
_entity.type
_entity.pdbx_description
1 polymer ?
#
loop_
_entity_poly.entity_id
_entity_poly.type
_entity_poly.pdbx_seq_one_letter_code
_entity_poly.pdbx_strand_id
1 'polypeptide(L)'
;MLRASPSPPRRVNSVFPNACAGAMIFSDRIAAVENFYAARNQPPRFQVTRGSLPDGLDDELEQRGYEVEAPVDIQITRAEAMTTPASAEGTIHVGDELTPA
;
A
#
# COMPACT_ATOMS: atom_id res chain seq x y z
N MET A 1 8.95 1.29 6.51
CA MET A 1 9.74 0.10 6.13
C MET A 1 9.61 -0.09 4.62
N LEU A 2 10.72 -0.35 3.92
CA LEU A 2 10.75 -0.55 2.47
C LEU A 2 10.98 -2.03 2.15
N ARG A 3 10.25 -2.57 1.18
CA ARG A 3 10.44 -3.94 0.67
C ARG A 3 10.83 -3.88 -0.81
N ALA A 4 11.86 -4.63 -1.20
CA ALA A 4 12.30 -4.73 -2.59
C ALA A 4 12.80 -6.15 -2.90
N SER A 5 12.37 -6.68 -4.04
CA SER A 5 12.75 -7.96 -4.62
C SER A 5 12.94 -7.83 -6.14
N PRO A 6 13.88 -8.57 -6.76
CA PRO A 6 14.10 -8.57 -8.20
C PRO A 6 13.04 -9.33 -9.02
N SER A 7 12.15 -10.10 -8.39
CA SER A 7 11.09 -10.91 -9.03
C SER A 7 9.69 -10.32 -8.80
N PRO A 8 8.70 -10.41 -9.72
CA PRO A 8 7.32 -9.98 -9.44
C PRO A 8 6.69 -10.93 -8.40
N PRO A 9 5.79 -10.46 -7.50
CA PRO A 9 4.63 -9.61 -7.83
C PRO A 9 4.57 -8.20 -7.22
N ARG A 10 3.61 -7.42 -7.71
CA ARG A 10 3.23 -6.04 -7.36
C ARG A 10 3.29 -5.69 -5.86
N ARG A 11 2.92 -6.64 -4.98
CA ARG A 11 2.83 -6.47 -3.53
C ARG A 11 4.13 -6.74 -2.76
N VAL A 12 5.14 -7.31 -3.42
CA VAL A 12 6.44 -7.59 -2.79
C VAL A 12 7.32 -6.34 -2.74
N ASN A 13 7.08 -5.40 -3.66
CA ASN A 13 7.75 -4.10 -3.67
C ASN A 13 6.78 -3.03 -3.18
N SER A 14 6.86 -2.69 -1.89
CA SER A 14 5.98 -1.70 -1.29
C SER A 14 6.60 -0.97 -0.11
N VAL A 15 6.04 0.19 0.17
CA VAL A 15 6.29 0.99 1.37
C VAL A 15 5.19 0.76 2.38
N PHE A 16 5.60 0.42 3.61
CA PHE A 16 4.75 0.50 4.78
C PHE A 16 4.99 1.84 5.49
N PRO A 17 4.04 2.79 5.45
CA PRO A 17 4.26 4.17 5.88
C PRO A 17 4.25 4.33 7.41
N ASN A 18 3.62 3.41 8.15
CA ASN A 18 3.37 3.54 9.59
C ASN A 18 4.60 3.27 10.49
N ALA A 19 5.75 2.91 9.91
CA ALA A 19 7.00 2.89 10.66
C ALA A 19 7.50 4.34 10.81
N CYS A 20 6.98 5.06 11.80
CA CYS A 20 7.38 6.43 12.11
C CYS A 20 8.44 6.42 13.21
N ALA A 21 9.70 6.33 12.79
CA ALA A 21 10.84 6.60 13.66
C ALA A 21 11.87 7.39 12.86
N GLY A 22 11.99 8.70 13.11
CA GLY A 22 13.00 9.55 12.48
C GLY A 22 12.64 11.03 12.47
N ALA A 23 13.67 11.87 12.51
CA ALA A 23 13.57 13.34 12.52
C ALA A 23 13.46 13.97 11.12
N MET A 24 13.29 13.15 10.07
CA MET A 24 13.27 13.61 8.69
C MET A 24 11.91 14.22 8.35
N ILE A 25 11.93 15.38 7.69
CA ILE A 25 10.71 16.02 7.18
C ILE A 25 10.00 15.11 6.17
N PHE A 26 8.67 15.18 6.16
CA PHE A 26 7.82 14.22 5.46
C PHE A 26 8.12 14.12 3.94
N SER A 27 8.28 15.27 3.29
CA SER A 27 8.65 15.37 1.87
C SER A 27 9.95 14.64 1.54
N ASP A 28 10.99 14.80 2.38
CA ASP A 28 12.29 14.16 2.19
C ASP A 28 12.20 12.63 2.32
N ARG A 29 11.26 12.13 3.13
CA ARG A 29 11.02 10.69 3.26
C ARG A 29 10.44 10.10 1.98
N ILE A 30 9.53 10.80 1.32
CA ILE A 30 8.97 10.38 0.03
C ILE A 30 10.06 10.42 -1.04
N ALA A 31 10.85 11.49 -1.09
CA ALA A 31 11.98 11.59 -2.02
C ALA A 31 13.01 10.45 -1.80
N ALA A 32 13.28 10.08 -0.56
CA ALA A 32 14.16 8.95 -0.24
C ALA A 32 13.60 7.60 -0.73
N VAL A 33 12.27 7.41 -0.64
CA VAL A 33 11.60 6.23 -1.19
C VAL A 33 11.73 6.20 -2.71
N GLU A 34 11.44 7.31 -3.38
CA GLU A 34 11.51 7.43 -4.83
C GLU A 34 12.92 7.09 -5.33
N ASN A 35 13.94 7.68 -4.71
CA ASN A 35 15.34 7.40 -5.02
C ASN A 35 15.71 5.92 -4.79
N PHE A 36 15.19 5.31 -3.73
CA PHE A 36 15.45 3.90 -3.42
C PHE A 36 14.92 2.95 -4.51
N TYR A 37 13.72 3.21 -5.02
CA TYR A 37 13.12 2.40 -6.08
C TYR A 37 13.67 2.74 -7.48
N ALA A 38 13.95 4.01 -7.75
CA ALA A 38 14.59 4.46 -8.99
C ALA A 38 15.97 3.81 -9.18
N ALA A 39 16.78 3.73 -8.12
CA ALA A 39 18.08 3.04 -8.14
C ALA A 39 17.98 1.54 -8.47
N ARG A 40 16.78 0.96 -8.46
CA ARG A 40 16.49 -0.45 -8.76
C ARG A 40 15.68 -0.62 -10.05
N ASN A 41 15.48 0.45 -10.83
CA ASN A 41 14.61 0.47 -12.01
C ASN A 41 13.21 -0.07 -11.72
N GLN A 42 12.67 0.27 -10.55
CA GLN A 42 11.33 -0.13 -10.12
C GLN A 42 10.50 1.11 -9.78
N PRO A 43 9.18 1.08 -9.99
CA PRO A 43 8.32 2.15 -9.53
C PRO A 43 8.11 2.05 -8.01
N PRO A 44 8.15 3.17 -7.27
CA PRO A 44 7.72 3.20 -5.87
C PRO A 44 6.22 2.92 -5.78
N ARG A 45 5.81 2.13 -4.77
CA ARG A 45 4.40 1.85 -4.49
C ARG A 45 4.13 1.96 -2.99
N PHE A 46 3.12 2.75 -2.65
CA PHE A 46 2.71 2.96 -1.27
C PHE A 46 1.46 2.13 -0.97
N GLN A 47 1.47 1.42 0.15
CA GLN A 47 0.28 0.76 0.66
C GLN A 47 -0.34 1.69 1.71
N VAL A 48 -1.35 2.42 1.28
CA VAL A 48 -2.04 3.42 2.09
C VAL A 48 -3.42 2.93 2.45
N THR A 49 -3.85 3.26 3.66
CA THR A 49 -5.14 2.95 4.25
C THR A 49 -5.59 4.17 5.04
N ARG A 50 -6.86 4.23 5.45
CA ARG A 50 -7.32 5.28 6.36
C ARG A 50 -6.54 5.34 7.69
N GLY A 51 -5.94 4.23 8.11
CA GLY A 51 -5.09 4.16 9.30
C GLY A 51 -3.60 4.40 9.01
N SER A 52 -3.26 4.88 7.82
CA SER A 52 -1.88 5.17 7.47
C SER A 52 -1.41 6.49 8.09
N LEU A 53 -0.17 6.49 8.56
CA LEU A 53 0.49 7.66 9.13
C LEU A 53 1.67 8.07 8.24
N PRO A 54 2.00 9.38 8.16
CA PRO A 54 1.34 10.50 8.82
C PRO A 54 0.02 10.93 8.13
N ASP A 55 -0.79 11.72 8.84
CA ASP A 55 -1.95 12.40 8.24
C ASP A 55 -1.51 13.28 7.07
N GLY A 56 -2.34 13.39 6.03
CA GLY A 56 -2.03 14.14 4.80
C GLY A 56 -1.11 13.40 3.81
N LEU A 57 -0.81 12.12 4.05
CA LEU A 57 -0.03 11.29 3.13
C LEU A 57 -0.70 11.12 1.76
N ASP A 58 -2.02 10.96 1.72
CA ASP A 58 -2.76 10.83 0.46
C ASP A 58 -2.62 12.12 -0.38
N ASP A 59 -2.84 13.29 0.24
CA ASP A 59 -2.76 14.59 -0.44
C ASP A 59 -1.35 14.87 -1.00
N GLU A 60 -0.30 14.54 -0.24
CA GLU A 60 1.09 14.72 -0.68
C GLU A 60 1.47 13.77 -1.81
N LEU A 61 0.97 12.53 -1.79
CA LEU A 61 1.16 11.58 -2.89
C LEU A 61 0.40 12.04 -4.14
N GLU A 62 -0.83 12.52 -4.00
CA GLU A 62 -1.61 13.07 -5.11
C GLU A 62 -0.91 14.28 -5.76
N GLN A 63 -0.40 15.21 -4.95
CA GLN A 63 0.38 16.36 -5.43
C GLN A 63 1.64 15.98 -6.22
N ARG A 64 2.17 14.78 -5.98
CA ARG A 64 3.35 14.21 -6.66
C ARG A 64 2.97 13.35 -7.89
N GLY A 65 1.68 13.23 -8.20
CA GLY A 65 1.18 12.50 -9.36
C GLY A 65 0.99 10.99 -9.12
N TYR A 66 0.91 10.54 -7.87
CA TYR A 66 0.51 9.17 -7.58
C TYR A 66 -1.00 8.99 -7.75
N GLU A 67 -1.39 7.83 -8.30
CA GLU A 67 -2.79 7.47 -8.50
C GLU A 67 -3.15 6.19 -7.73
N VAL A 68 -4.45 6.02 -7.46
CA VAL A 68 -4.98 4.80 -6.83
C VAL A 68 -5.10 3.70 -7.89
N GLU A 69 -4.14 2.79 -7.92
CA GLU A 69 -4.06 1.72 -8.93
C GLU A 69 -4.88 0.45 -8.58
N ALA A 70 -5.10 0.17 -7.27
CA ALA A 70 -5.79 -1.06 -6.85
C ALA A 70 -6.46 -0.91 -5.47
N PRO A 71 -7.71 -0.44 -5.43
CA PRO A 71 -8.44 -0.31 -4.16
C PRO A 71 -8.64 -1.69 -3.51
N VAL A 72 -8.56 -1.73 -2.19
CA VAL A 72 -8.84 -2.92 -1.38
C VAL A 72 -9.72 -2.53 -0.21
N ASP A 73 -10.65 -3.42 0.15
CA ASP A 73 -11.44 -3.28 1.37
C ASP A 73 -10.71 -3.89 2.56
N ILE A 74 -10.65 -3.14 3.65
CA ILE A 74 -10.09 -3.61 4.92
C ILE A 74 -11.23 -3.79 5.91
N GLN A 75 -11.47 -5.05 6.28
CA GLN A 75 -12.47 -5.41 7.28
C GLN A 75 -11.80 -5.58 8.64
N ILE A 76 -12.32 -4.87 9.64
CA ILE A 76 -11.79 -4.89 11.00
C ILE A 76 -12.92 -5.38 11.91
N THR A 77 -12.61 -6.35 12.76
CA THR A 77 -13.49 -6.79 13.85
C THR A 77 -12.69 -6.87 15.14
N ARG A 78 -13.37 -6.81 16.28
CA ARG A 78 -12.72 -7.06 17.57
C ARG A 78 -12.49 -8.55 17.73
N ALA A 79 -11.38 -8.92 18.38
CA ALA A 79 -11.02 -10.32 18.56
C ALA A 79 -12.12 -11.10 19.30
N GLU A 80 -12.75 -10.49 20.31
CA GLU A 80 -13.86 -11.08 21.06
C GLU A 80 -15.14 -11.31 20.24
N ALA A 81 -15.31 -10.60 19.13
CA ALA A 81 -16.45 -10.79 18.22
C ALA A 81 -16.22 -11.96 17.26
N MET A 82 -15.01 -12.51 17.18
CA MET A 82 -14.71 -13.70 16.39
C MET A 82 -15.18 -14.96 17.13
N THR A 83 -16.48 -15.21 17.12
CA THR A 83 -17.08 -16.42 17.70
C THR A 83 -17.30 -17.46 16.60
N THR A 84 -16.37 -18.42 16.52
CA THR A 84 -16.33 -19.54 15.57
C THR A 84 -16.12 -19.12 14.10
N PRO A 85 -15.18 -19.73 13.35
CA PRO A 85 -15.11 -19.50 11.92
C PRO A 85 -16.43 -19.97 11.29
N ALA A 86 -17.18 -19.05 10.70
CA ALA A 86 -18.24 -19.44 9.79
C ALA A 86 -17.60 -20.21 8.64
N SER A 87 -18.12 -21.41 8.31
CA SER A 87 -17.84 -22.02 7.01
C SER A 87 -18.40 -21.09 5.95
N ALA A 88 -17.54 -20.23 5.41
CA ALA A 88 -17.89 -19.39 4.28
C ALA A 88 -17.77 -20.23 3.01
N GLU A 89 -18.89 -20.76 2.53
CA GLU A 89 -19.01 -21.04 1.10
C GLU A 89 -19.12 -19.70 0.37
N GLY A 90 -18.05 -19.32 -0.32
CA GLY A 90 -17.99 -18.12 -1.14
C GLY A 90 -17.48 -18.46 -2.52
N THR A 91 -18.19 -18.03 -3.56
CA THR A 91 -17.73 -18.14 -4.94
C THR A 91 -16.68 -17.05 -5.20
N ILE A 92 -15.44 -17.46 -5.47
CA ILE A 92 -14.38 -16.55 -5.89
C ILE A 92 -14.61 -16.21 -7.36
N HIS A 93 -15.05 -14.99 -7.63
CA HIS A 93 -15.08 -14.46 -8.99
C HIS A 93 -13.71 -13.84 -9.30
N VAL A 94 -12.92 -14.52 -10.11
CA VAL A 94 -11.73 -13.93 -10.72
C VAL A 94 -12.23 -13.13 -11.93
N GLY A 95 -12.31 -11.81 -11.79
CA GLY A 95 -12.57 -10.93 -12.92
C GLY A 95 -11.36 -10.97 -13.85
N ASP A 96 -11.57 -11.39 -15.10
CA ASP A 96 -10.55 -11.34 -16.14
C ASP A 96 -10.50 -9.91 -16.71
N GLU A 97 -9.29 -9.37 -16.81
CA GLU A 97 -8.88 -8.09 -17.41
C GLU A 97 -9.64 -6.79 -17.05
N LEU A 98 -8.90 -5.88 -16.42
CA LEU A 98 -9.18 -4.44 -16.51
C LEU A 98 -8.94 -4.00 -17.96
N THR A 99 -10.00 -3.95 -18.76
CA THR A 99 -9.98 -3.28 -20.07
C THR A 99 -9.55 -1.82 -19.88
N PRO A 100 -8.51 -1.32 -20.55
CA PRO A 100 -8.15 0.10 -20.47
C PRO A 100 -9.24 0.95 -21.13
N ALA A 101 -9.62 2.04 -20.44
CA ALA A 101 -10.48 3.11 -20.96
C ALA A 101 -9.68 4.07 -21.85
#